data_AF-A0A1H8C6S8-F1
#
_entry.id   AF-A0A1H8C6S8-F1
#
_cell.length_a   1.000
_cell.length_b   1.000
_cell.length_c   1.000
_cell.angle_alpha   90.00
_cell.angle_beta   90.00
_cell.angle_gamma   90.00
#
_symmetry.space_group_name_H-M   'P 1'
#
loop_
_entity.id
_entity.type
_entity.pdbx_description
1 polymer ?
#
loop_
_entity_poly.entity_id
_entity_poly.type
_entity_poly.pdbx_seq_one_letter_code
_entity_poly.pdbx_strand_id
1 'polypeptide(L)'
;MRSSPLASPSLLPLWCAATLGLLASGCHRAVKPELGVDRTVEAGVPVDFGSPREDATPVTWDFGDQRPQVKQARISHAFASAGTYTVRALEGSREVGRVQLTVVPRPVLRAVPAEARVALWVPQLRGTVEPLLTFYEQLVGPSLARNQLGDAPFLPLLLRSARGDARLVDPEEGFGLFRLSSFEGTVALLGVTDGPAAMDAVLQEFEAGGAQVRRQEDGSASVQRGLGTPISLFLDRGYLYLALPQAETPEEGQTVRAQASLGPDAGALRGLIAGFAGAGLSELPVLEQLRGKVAEGQAYLFTSLVEQGSAFPGMLASIRVGEGLAELDGFLAADKPLMEGKQGPVPALLAQAPAGPVAAATLSVPPEQLASWIFGAPGSPRRQEVTEAWKQEGIDAEALTQAMRGDVSLLAYFDAPAFYRNLVANRQPEPRGTILLEAGLTRPEPVVAMLTRMFAEGTWNVETVKEPGITRFRMRVLEQPLLLSVGADRLWLEAGEPLAARPKKNVAAALSERFAPSAFGPGHLSLMVDLGQLRADLQAPREVPGVPQVQLGAAKALGGAFLDQLTPFDHAFMDFTPEAGGARLRGRVVLRKR
;
A
#
# COMPACT_ATOMS: atom_id res chain seq x y z
N MET A 1 7.82 77.56 26.08
CA MET A 1 6.95 78.66 26.58
C MET A 1 5.55 78.08 26.73
N ARG A 2 4.80 78.23 27.83
CA ARG A 2 3.97 79.42 28.19
C ARG A 2 3.18 79.91 26.95
N SER A 3 1.85 80.00 26.94
CA SER A 3 0.91 80.28 28.04
C SER A 3 -0.55 79.94 27.71
N SER A 4 -1.37 79.62 28.71
CA SER A 4 -2.84 79.79 28.67
C SER A 4 -3.21 81.28 28.69
N PRO A 5 -4.42 81.67 28.24
CA PRO A 5 -5.56 81.88 29.16
C PRO A 5 -6.91 81.40 28.52
N LEU A 6 -8.13 81.56 29.07
CA LEU A 6 -8.72 82.45 30.09
C LEU A 6 -9.65 81.70 31.06
N ALA A 7 -10.02 82.37 32.15
CA ALA A 7 -10.95 81.88 33.16
C ALA A 7 -11.89 83.00 33.67
N SER A 8 -12.88 82.61 34.48
CA SER A 8 -13.73 83.45 35.37
C SER A 8 -15.04 83.99 34.78
N PRO A 9 -16.08 84.24 35.61
CA PRO A 9 -16.56 83.47 36.77
C PRO A 9 -18.11 83.30 36.65
N SER A 10 -19.02 83.26 37.63
CA SER A 10 -19.05 83.20 39.12
C SER A 10 -20.42 82.66 39.58
N LEU A 11 -20.48 82.00 40.76
CA LEU A 11 -21.48 82.15 41.86
C LEU A 11 -21.82 80.84 42.60
N LEU A 12 -21.56 80.87 43.91
CA LEU A 12 -22.15 80.07 45.00
C LEU A 12 -23.40 80.83 45.54
N PRO A 13 -24.22 80.34 46.51
CA PRO A 13 -24.09 79.17 47.42
C PRO A 13 -25.14 78.06 47.08
N LEU A 14 -25.53 77.08 47.92
CA LEU A 14 -25.41 76.88 49.38
C LEU A 14 -25.22 75.38 49.75
N TRP A 15 -25.18 75.09 51.05
CA TRP A 15 -24.96 73.76 51.63
C TRP A 15 -26.20 72.85 51.65
N CYS A 16 -25.96 71.54 51.58
CA CYS A 16 -26.59 70.58 52.50
C CYS A 16 -25.67 69.37 52.69
N ALA A 17 -25.30 69.04 53.94
CA ALA A 17 -24.39 67.93 54.23
C ALA A 17 -25.16 66.62 54.47
N ALA A 18 -24.83 65.58 53.71
CA ALA A 18 -25.38 64.23 53.88
C ALA A 18 -24.28 63.19 53.64
N THR A 19 -23.51 62.88 54.68
CA THR A 19 -22.54 61.77 54.66
C THR A 19 -23.28 60.44 54.80
N LEU A 20 -23.51 59.76 53.68
CA LEU A 20 -23.97 58.38 53.64
C LEU A 20 -22.89 57.48 53.02
N GLY A 21 -22.66 56.34 53.65
CA GLY A 21 -21.43 55.56 53.49
C GLY A 21 -21.33 54.75 52.19
N LEU A 22 -20.10 54.30 51.93
CA LEU A 22 -19.73 53.36 50.88
C LEU A 22 -20.66 52.12 50.82
N LEU A 23 -21.46 52.04 49.77
CA LEU A 23 -21.79 50.78 49.11
C LEU A 23 -21.63 50.96 47.60
N ALA A 24 -20.38 50.85 47.14
CA ALA A 24 -20.11 50.59 45.74
C ALA A 24 -20.56 49.16 45.43
N SER A 25 -21.81 49.01 44.97
CA SER A 25 -22.34 47.74 44.47
C SER A 25 -21.53 47.31 43.25
N GLY A 26 -20.47 46.55 43.51
CA GLY A 26 -19.59 46.01 42.48
C GLY A 26 -20.37 45.10 41.56
N CYS A 27 -20.81 45.63 40.41
CA CYS A 27 -21.45 44.85 39.36
C CYS A 27 -20.41 43.92 38.73
N HIS A 28 -20.16 42.78 39.37
CA HIS A 28 -19.51 41.63 38.75
C HIS A 28 -20.29 41.26 37.49
N ARG A 29 -19.80 41.73 36.35
CA ARG A 29 -20.43 41.58 35.04
C ARG A 29 -20.16 40.17 34.56
N ALA A 30 -20.89 39.21 35.13
CA ALA A 30 -20.72 37.77 34.93
C ALA A 30 -20.43 37.45 33.46
N VAL A 31 -19.24 36.89 33.21
CA VAL A 31 -18.76 36.61 31.86
C VAL A 31 -19.66 35.52 31.28
N LYS A 32 -20.39 35.86 30.20
CA LYS A 32 -21.29 34.90 29.54
C LYS A 32 -20.47 33.69 29.06
N PRO A 33 -20.91 32.44 29.30
CA PRO A 33 -20.19 31.26 28.81
C PRO A 33 -20.04 31.30 27.29
N GLU A 34 -18.80 31.10 26.83
CA GLU A 34 -18.42 31.15 25.42
C GLU A 34 -18.69 29.78 24.76
N LEU A 35 -19.83 29.65 24.07
CA LEU A 35 -20.17 28.44 23.30
C LEU A 35 -19.58 28.43 21.88
N GLY A 36 -19.13 29.60 21.39
CA GLY A 36 -18.82 29.84 19.99
C GLY A 36 -20.09 29.97 19.12
N VAL A 37 -19.94 29.68 17.83
CA VAL A 37 -21.02 29.61 16.84
C VAL A 37 -21.24 28.17 16.37
N ASP A 38 -22.38 27.91 15.72
CA ASP A 38 -22.68 26.63 15.10
C ASP A 38 -21.60 26.27 14.08
N ARG A 39 -21.06 25.05 14.15
CA ARG A 39 -19.85 24.66 13.40
C ARG A 39 -19.74 23.14 13.20
N THR A 40 -19.03 22.76 12.15
CA THR A 40 -18.63 21.37 11.90
C THR A 40 -17.32 21.06 12.63
N VAL A 41 -17.23 19.89 13.25
CA VAL A 41 -16.04 19.38 13.96
C VAL A 41 -15.86 17.88 13.64
N GLU A 42 -14.69 17.31 13.93
CA GLU A 42 -14.43 15.87 13.71
C GLU A 42 -14.68 15.04 14.97
N ALA A 43 -15.07 13.78 14.78
CA ALA A 43 -15.18 12.79 15.85
C ALA A 43 -13.85 12.64 16.60
N GLY A 44 -13.94 12.46 17.92
CA GLY A 44 -12.81 12.32 18.82
C GLY A 44 -11.99 13.60 19.09
N VAL A 45 -12.11 14.66 18.27
CA VAL A 45 -11.35 15.89 18.47
C VAL A 45 -11.96 16.72 19.62
N PRO A 46 -11.18 17.12 20.64
CA PRO A 46 -11.69 17.96 21.72
C PRO A 46 -12.13 19.35 21.23
N VAL A 47 -13.32 19.77 21.64
CA VAL A 47 -13.87 21.11 21.41
C VAL A 47 -13.90 21.86 22.73
N ASP A 48 -13.31 23.05 22.75
CA ASP A 48 -13.34 23.94 23.92
C ASP A 48 -14.65 24.73 24.00
N PHE A 49 -15.15 24.87 25.23
CA PHE A 49 -16.30 25.69 25.61
C PHE A 49 -16.03 26.42 26.92
N GLY A 50 -16.66 27.59 27.10
CA GLY A 50 -16.49 28.43 28.28
C GLY A 50 -15.30 29.40 28.14
N SER A 51 -15.26 30.40 29.01
CA SER A 51 -14.33 31.52 28.86
C SER A 51 -12.94 31.18 29.41
N PRO A 52 -11.83 31.58 28.75
CA PRO A 52 -10.47 31.31 29.21
C PRO A 52 -10.02 32.15 30.41
N ARG A 53 -10.90 32.93 31.04
CA ARG A 53 -10.56 33.84 32.15
C ARG A 53 -10.72 33.18 33.50
N GLU A 54 -9.87 33.56 34.45
CA GLU A 54 -9.92 33.10 35.85
C GLU A 54 -11.16 33.62 36.60
N ASP A 55 -11.77 34.74 36.16
CA ASP A 55 -12.99 35.32 36.74
C ASP A 55 -14.30 34.74 36.16
N ALA A 56 -14.21 33.76 35.25
CA ALA A 56 -15.36 33.16 34.58
C ALA A 56 -16.21 32.31 35.54
N THR A 57 -17.53 32.54 35.55
CA THR A 57 -18.47 31.85 36.45
C THR A 57 -18.73 30.41 35.98
N PRO A 58 -18.57 29.38 36.84
CA PRO A 58 -18.82 27.98 36.46
C PRO A 58 -20.30 27.70 36.14
N VAL A 59 -20.56 27.28 34.90
CA VAL A 59 -21.87 26.82 34.41
C VAL A 59 -21.89 25.29 34.29
N THR A 60 -23.10 24.72 34.28
CA THR A 60 -23.30 23.29 34.00
C THR A 60 -23.42 23.09 32.50
N TRP A 61 -22.61 22.19 31.93
CA TRP A 61 -22.58 21.86 30.52
C TRP A 61 -23.37 20.57 30.25
N ASP A 62 -24.22 20.61 29.23
CA ASP A 62 -24.90 19.47 28.65
C ASP A 62 -24.49 19.40 27.17
N PHE A 63 -23.88 18.30 26.75
CA PHE A 63 -23.35 18.15 25.38
C PHE A 63 -24.34 17.49 24.42
N GLY A 64 -25.47 16.97 24.92
CA GLY A 64 -26.45 16.22 24.12
C GLY A 64 -25.96 14.85 23.62
N ASP A 65 -24.79 14.38 24.08
CA ASP A 65 -24.17 13.09 23.69
C ASP A 65 -24.45 11.94 24.68
N GLN A 66 -25.48 12.11 25.52
CA GLN A 66 -25.90 11.19 26.59
C GLN A 66 -24.90 11.02 27.76
N ARG A 67 -23.77 11.73 27.77
CA ARG A 67 -22.86 11.74 28.93
C ARG A 67 -23.42 12.60 30.08
N PRO A 68 -22.98 12.35 31.34
CA PRO A 68 -23.38 13.17 32.48
C PRO A 68 -23.00 14.65 32.31
N GLN A 69 -23.85 15.55 32.80
CA GLN A 69 -23.59 16.99 32.79
C GLN A 69 -22.43 17.36 33.72
N VAL A 70 -21.56 18.30 33.30
CA VAL A 70 -20.33 18.68 34.02
C VAL A 70 -20.35 20.17 34.35
N LYS A 71 -20.02 20.57 35.59
CA LYS A 71 -20.02 21.98 36.02
C LYS A 71 -18.61 22.58 36.05
N GLN A 72 -18.28 23.46 35.11
CA GLN A 72 -16.96 24.10 35.02
C GLN A 72 -17.02 25.45 34.27
N ALA A 73 -16.07 26.36 34.51
CA ALA A 73 -16.01 27.67 33.86
C ALA A 73 -15.52 27.61 32.39
N ARG A 74 -14.56 26.71 32.12
CA ARG A 74 -14.09 26.28 30.80
C ARG A 74 -13.93 24.76 30.82
N ILE A 75 -14.30 24.10 29.73
CA ILE A 75 -14.24 22.65 29.56
C ILE A 75 -13.82 22.32 28.12
N SER A 76 -13.10 21.21 27.94
CA SER A 76 -12.79 20.64 26.62
C SER A 76 -13.50 19.30 26.51
N HIS A 77 -14.26 19.08 25.43
CA HIS A 77 -15.12 17.89 25.28
C HIS A 77 -15.00 17.30 23.87
N ALA A 78 -14.75 15.99 23.80
CA ALA A 78 -14.63 15.25 22.55
C ALA A 78 -15.87 14.36 22.32
N PHE A 79 -16.57 14.61 21.22
CA PHE A 79 -17.72 13.81 20.78
C PHE A 79 -17.23 12.50 20.18
N ALA A 80 -17.75 11.36 20.63
CA ALA A 80 -17.21 10.04 20.27
C ALA A 80 -17.62 9.53 18.87
N SER A 81 -18.60 10.15 18.22
CA SER A 81 -19.21 9.62 16.99
C SER A 81 -19.74 10.75 16.12
N ALA A 82 -19.97 10.48 14.84
CA ALA A 82 -20.62 11.42 13.93
C ALA A 82 -22.10 11.65 14.31
N GLY A 83 -22.59 12.88 14.17
CA GLY A 83 -23.96 13.25 14.54
C GLY A 83 -24.17 14.75 14.73
N THR A 84 -25.41 15.16 14.94
CA THR A 84 -25.77 16.55 15.26
C THR A 84 -26.05 16.70 16.75
N TYR A 85 -25.18 17.40 17.46
CA TYR A 85 -25.23 17.57 18.91
C TYR A 85 -25.68 18.99 19.27
N THR A 86 -26.46 19.13 20.35
CA THR A 86 -26.93 20.43 20.85
C THR A 86 -26.31 20.69 22.20
N VAL A 87 -25.20 21.42 22.23
CA VAL A 87 -24.50 21.77 23.47
C VAL A 87 -25.22 22.94 24.14
N ARG A 88 -25.44 22.85 25.45
CA ARG A 88 -26.16 23.83 26.27
C ARG A 88 -25.31 24.22 27.48
N ALA A 89 -25.31 25.51 27.79
CA ALA A 89 -24.81 26.05 29.05
C ALA A 89 -26.00 26.36 29.97
N LEU A 90 -25.95 25.83 31.19
CA LEU A 90 -27.02 25.87 32.18
C LEU A 90 -26.55 26.56 33.47
N GLU A 91 -27.36 27.50 33.96
CA GLU A 91 -27.20 28.17 35.25
C GLU A 91 -28.29 27.64 36.19
N GLY A 92 -27.95 26.61 36.98
CA GLY A 92 -28.96 25.79 37.65
C GLY A 92 -29.80 25.06 36.61
N SER A 93 -31.12 25.27 36.61
CA SER A 93 -32.05 24.75 35.59
C SER A 93 -32.28 25.71 34.41
N ARG A 94 -31.70 26.91 34.42
CA ARG A 94 -31.92 27.94 33.39
C ARG A 94 -30.89 27.80 32.27
N GLU A 95 -31.33 27.62 31.03
CA GLU A 95 -30.42 27.72 29.89
C GLU A 95 -29.95 29.17 29.68
N VAL A 96 -28.63 29.37 29.61
CA VAL A 96 -27.97 30.67 29.38
C VAL A 96 -27.30 30.77 28.00
N GLY A 97 -27.26 29.66 27.26
CA GLY A 97 -26.93 29.60 25.84
C GLY A 97 -26.92 28.17 25.29
N ARG A 98 -26.99 28.07 23.97
CA ARG A 98 -26.86 26.81 23.21
C ARG A 98 -26.04 27.03 21.94
N VAL A 99 -25.51 25.95 21.38
CA VAL A 99 -24.85 25.88 20.07
C VAL A 99 -25.10 24.50 19.45
N GLN A 100 -25.28 24.44 18.14
CA GLN A 100 -25.39 23.20 17.38
C GLN A 100 -24.05 22.82 16.75
N LEU A 101 -23.58 21.60 17.01
CA LEU A 101 -22.37 21.05 16.42
C LEU A 101 -22.70 19.90 15.50
N THR A 102 -22.16 19.95 14.28
CA THR A 102 -22.18 18.82 13.34
C THR A 102 -20.86 18.10 13.46
N VAL A 103 -20.86 16.94 14.12
CA VAL A 103 -19.68 16.07 14.21
C VAL A 103 -19.67 15.17 12.99
N VAL A 104 -18.58 15.18 12.23
CA VAL A 104 -18.35 14.28 11.09
C VAL A 104 -17.35 13.18 11.45
N PRO A 105 -17.35 12.02 10.77
CA PRO A 105 -16.33 10.97 10.95
C PRO A 105 -14.93 11.56 10.77
N ARG A 106 -13.97 11.20 11.62
CA ARG A 106 -12.58 11.68 11.51
C ARG A 106 -11.87 10.86 10.42
N PRO A 107 -11.38 11.46 9.32
CA PRO A 107 -10.76 10.70 8.23
C PRO A 107 -9.52 9.91 8.71
N VAL A 108 -9.35 8.66 8.24
CA VAL A 108 -8.23 7.78 8.65
C VAL A 108 -6.86 8.46 8.51
N LEU A 109 -6.66 9.24 7.44
CA LEU A 109 -5.40 9.99 7.22
C LEU A 109 -5.11 11.06 8.28
N ARG A 110 -6.12 11.58 8.99
CA ARG A 110 -5.96 12.48 10.15
C ARG A 110 -5.67 11.73 11.46
N ALA A 111 -5.81 10.41 11.47
CA ALA A 111 -5.44 9.52 12.56
C ALA A 111 -4.08 8.82 12.35
N VAL A 112 -3.46 8.95 11.17
CA VAL A 112 -2.09 8.49 10.89
C VAL A 112 -1.09 9.65 11.04
N PRO A 113 0.01 9.51 11.81
CA PRO A 113 1.05 10.53 11.93
C PRO A 113 1.70 10.92 10.60
N ALA A 114 2.08 12.20 10.45
CA ALA A 114 2.69 12.73 9.23
C ALA A 114 4.07 12.11 8.89
N GLU A 115 4.75 11.49 9.85
CA GLU A 115 6.03 10.78 9.62
C GLU A 115 5.88 9.36 9.06
N ALA A 116 4.65 8.88 8.83
CA ALA A 116 4.41 7.54 8.33
C ALA A 116 4.99 7.35 6.92
N ARG A 117 5.98 6.45 6.81
CA ARG A 117 6.67 6.14 5.54
C ARG A 117 5.83 5.28 4.62
N VAL A 118 4.95 4.45 5.18
CA VAL A 118 3.99 3.61 4.44
C VAL A 118 2.65 3.70 5.14
N ALA A 119 1.57 3.87 4.38
CA ALA A 119 0.20 3.79 4.88
C ALA A 119 -0.70 3.09 3.86
N LEU A 120 -1.34 2.00 4.27
CA LEU A 120 -2.46 1.37 3.57
C LEU A 120 -3.76 1.78 4.30
N TRP A 121 -4.80 2.22 3.60
CA TRP A 121 -6.08 2.51 4.24
C TRP A 121 -7.31 2.22 3.36
N VAL A 122 -8.41 1.96 4.05
CA VAL A 122 -9.79 1.88 3.54
C VAL A 122 -10.52 3.09 4.13
N PRO A 123 -10.96 4.10 3.32
CA PRO A 123 -11.45 5.37 3.84
C PRO A 123 -12.72 5.28 4.69
N GLN A 124 -13.61 4.37 4.31
CA GLN A 124 -14.90 4.07 4.94
C GLN A 124 -15.12 2.57 4.86
N LEU A 125 -15.65 1.93 5.90
CA LEU A 125 -15.85 0.47 5.91
C LEU A 125 -17.06 0.04 5.08
N ARG A 126 -18.19 0.75 5.23
CA ARG A 126 -19.48 0.42 4.60
C ARG A 126 -19.37 0.27 3.07
N GLY A 127 -19.80 -0.87 2.54
CA GLY A 127 -19.85 -1.12 1.09
C GLY A 127 -18.48 -1.24 0.41
N THR A 128 -17.41 -1.23 1.21
CA THR A 128 -16.02 -1.13 0.75
C THR A 128 -15.24 -2.38 1.14
N VAL A 129 -15.45 -2.87 2.37
CA VAL A 129 -14.82 -4.10 2.88
C VAL A 129 -15.41 -5.35 2.24
N GLU A 130 -16.72 -5.42 2.04
CA GLU A 130 -17.40 -6.62 1.54
C GLU A 130 -16.98 -6.98 0.11
N PRO A 131 -16.87 -6.05 -0.86
CA PRO A 131 -16.31 -6.35 -2.18
C PRO A 131 -14.83 -6.78 -2.13
N LEU A 132 -13.99 -6.10 -1.32
CA LEU A 132 -12.57 -6.42 -1.18
C LEU A 132 -12.37 -7.86 -0.66
N LEU A 133 -13.06 -8.22 0.43
CA LEU A 133 -13.01 -9.57 0.99
C LEU A 133 -13.57 -10.61 0.01
N THR A 134 -14.71 -10.33 -0.65
CA THR A 134 -15.31 -11.24 -1.63
C THR A 134 -14.38 -11.53 -2.80
N PHE A 135 -13.72 -10.51 -3.35
CA PHE A 135 -12.75 -10.70 -4.45
C PHE A 135 -11.52 -11.48 -3.97
N TYR A 136 -10.99 -11.18 -2.78
CA TYR A 136 -9.85 -11.90 -2.22
C TYR A 136 -10.18 -13.38 -1.91
N GLU A 137 -11.33 -13.68 -1.28
CA GLU A 137 -11.81 -15.05 -1.06
C GLU A 137 -11.98 -15.83 -2.37
N GLN A 138 -12.41 -15.17 -3.45
CA GLN A 138 -12.47 -15.78 -4.77
C GLN A 138 -11.07 -16.03 -5.34
N LEU A 139 -10.17 -15.04 -5.29
CA LEU A 139 -8.81 -15.12 -5.84
C LEU A 139 -7.96 -16.22 -5.19
N VAL A 140 -7.88 -16.25 -3.86
CA VAL A 140 -7.00 -17.18 -3.12
C VAL A 140 -7.70 -18.45 -2.64
N GLY A 141 -9.03 -18.50 -2.74
CA GLY A 141 -9.87 -19.61 -2.27
C GLY A 141 -10.22 -19.49 -0.77
N PRO A 142 -11.41 -19.97 -0.36
CA PRO A 142 -11.97 -19.69 0.96
C PRO A 142 -11.16 -20.28 2.12
N SER A 143 -10.44 -21.38 1.92
CA SER A 143 -9.60 -21.99 2.97
C SER A 143 -8.35 -21.16 3.25
N LEU A 144 -7.63 -20.73 2.21
CA LEU A 144 -6.44 -19.90 2.36
C LEU A 144 -6.80 -18.50 2.87
N ALA A 145 -7.93 -17.95 2.37
CA ALA A 145 -8.47 -16.69 2.85
C ALA A 145 -8.81 -16.76 4.35
N ARG A 146 -9.58 -17.74 4.82
CA ARG A 146 -9.91 -17.88 6.26
C ARG A 146 -8.68 -17.96 7.15
N ASN A 147 -7.62 -18.64 6.69
CA ASN A 147 -6.38 -18.73 7.43
C ASN A 147 -5.67 -17.37 7.51
N GLN A 148 -5.40 -16.71 6.38
CA GLN A 148 -4.68 -15.42 6.36
C GLN A 148 -5.50 -14.25 6.97
N LEU A 149 -6.83 -14.29 6.84
CA LEU A 149 -7.74 -13.29 7.40
C LEU A 149 -7.99 -13.50 8.90
N GLY A 150 -7.72 -14.70 9.44
CA GLY A 150 -7.80 -14.97 10.88
C GLY A 150 -6.67 -14.27 11.68
N ASP A 151 -5.48 -14.18 11.09
CA ASP A 151 -4.33 -13.45 11.67
C ASP A 151 -4.38 -11.93 11.41
N ALA A 152 -5.30 -11.45 10.57
CA ALA A 152 -5.38 -10.04 10.18
C ALA A 152 -5.91 -9.14 11.32
N PRO A 153 -5.25 -7.99 11.59
CA PRO A 153 -5.62 -7.12 12.71
C PRO A 153 -7.03 -6.56 12.54
N PHE A 154 -7.80 -6.58 13.63
CA PHE A 154 -9.20 -6.15 13.75
C PHE A 154 -10.24 -6.84 12.83
N LEU A 155 -9.84 -7.69 11.87
CA LEU A 155 -10.78 -8.29 10.94
C LEU A 155 -11.83 -9.22 11.61
N PRO A 156 -11.51 -9.98 12.68
CA PRO A 156 -12.55 -10.67 13.47
C PRO A 156 -13.60 -9.72 14.07
N LEU A 157 -13.19 -8.51 14.53
CA LEU A 157 -14.11 -7.49 15.06
C LEU A 157 -15.00 -6.90 13.93
N LEU A 158 -14.41 -6.60 12.77
CA LEU A 158 -15.15 -6.16 11.58
C LEU A 158 -16.21 -7.20 11.17
N LEU A 159 -15.84 -8.47 11.10
CA LEU A 159 -16.73 -9.57 10.71
C LEU A 159 -17.83 -9.85 11.74
N ARG A 160 -17.61 -9.54 13.03
CA ARG A 160 -18.65 -9.57 14.08
C ARG A 160 -19.61 -8.39 13.94
N SER A 161 -19.09 -7.17 13.85
CA SER A 161 -19.90 -5.95 13.71
C SER A 161 -20.77 -5.97 12.44
N ALA A 162 -20.24 -6.51 11.33
CA ALA A 162 -20.98 -6.68 10.07
C ALA A 162 -22.14 -7.69 10.14
N ARG A 163 -22.16 -8.58 11.14
CA ARG A 163 -23.27 -9.52 11.41
C ARG A 163 -24.36 -8.92 12.30
N GLY A 164 -24.18 -7.68 12.76
CA GLY A 164 -25.10 -6.98 13.67
C GLY A 164 -24.80 -7.14 15.16
N ASP A 165 -23.78 -7.94 15.52
CA ASP A 165 -23.35 -8.12 16.90
C ASP A 165 -22.56 -6.91 17.41
N ALA A 166 -23.29 -6.01 18.06
CA ALA A 166 -22.86 -4.77 18.72
C ALA A 166 -22.28 -3.67 17.78
N ARG A 167 -22.67 -2.42 18.05
CA ARG A 167 -22.19 -1.21 17.34
C ARG A 167 -20.83 -0.76 17.91
N LEU A 168 -19.83 -1.63 17.81
CA LEU A 168 -18.48 -1.38 18.33
C LEU A 168 -17.65 -0.57 17.34
N VAL A 169 -17.79 -0.88 16.06
CA VAL A 169 -17.09 -0.26 14.93
C VAL A 169 -17.98 0.81 14.31
N ASP A 170 -17.41 1.98 13.97
CA ASP A 170 -18.15 2.97 13.19
C ASP A 170 -18.05 2.64 11.69
N PRO A 171 -19.15 2.31 10.99
CA PRO A 171 -19.11 1.93 9.58
C PRO A 171 -18.84 3.12 8.63
N GLU A 172 -18.94 4.36 9.11
CA GLU A 172 -18.65 5.58 8.36
C GLU A 172 -17.19 6.04 8.52
N GLU A 173 -16.50 5.57 9.55
CA GLU A 173 -15.04 5.63 9.63
C GLU A 173 -14.39 4.45 8.90
N GLY A 174 -13.06 4.44 8.88
CA GLY A 174 -12.26 3.53 8.09
C GLY A 174 -11.29 2.67 8.90
N PHE A 175 -10.42 1.99 8.17
CA PHE A 175 -9.35 1.14 8.70
C PHE A 175 -8.02 1.52 8.05
N GLY A 176 -6.92 1.39 8.78
CA GLY A 176 -5.59 1.58 8.21
C GLY A 176 -4.49 0.74 8.84
N LEU A 177 -3.38 0.61 8.12
CA LEU A 177 -2.12 0.03 8.53
C LEU A 177 -1.00 1.00 8.14
N PHE A 178 -0.12 1.37 9.08
CA PHE A 178 0.98 2.29 8.80
C PHE A 178 2.29 1.89 9.47
N ARG A 179 3.41 2.40 8.93
CA ARG A 179 4.77 2.22 9.47
C ARG A 179 5.43 3.57 9.69
N LEU A 180 5.97 3.77 10.88
CA LEU A 180 6.68 4.99 11.30
C LEU A 180 8.20 4.80 11.18
N SER A 181 8.97 5.89 11.20
CA SER A 181 10.43 5.83 11.43
C SER A 181 10.80 5.57 12.89
N SER A 182 9.88 5.80 13.82
CA SER A 182 10.05 5.68 15.26
C SER A 182 9.64 4.30 15.84
N PHE A 183 9.14 3.37 15.02
CA PHE A 183 8.57 2.10 15.48
C PHE A 183 8.88 0.94 14.52
N GLU A 184 9.62 -0.07 14.98
CA GLU A 184 9.97 -1.26 14.21
C GLU A 184 8.82 -2.28 14.19
N GLY A 185 7.83 -2.00 13.35
CA GLY A 185 6.67 -2.86 13.16
C GLY A 185 5.64 -2.28 12.21
N THR A 186 4.37 -2.61 12.44
CA THR A 186 3.19 -2.03 11.79
C THR A 186 2.19 -1.60 12.86
N VAL A 187 1.56 -0.43 12.71
CA VAL A 187 0.46 0.01 13.56
C VAL A 187 -0.82 -0.06 12.76
N ALA A 188 -1.82 -0.78 13.28
CA ALA A 188 -3.18 -0.77 12.74
C ALA A 188 -4.04 0.24 13.48
N LEU A 189 -5.03 0.82 12.79
CA LEU A 189 -6.08 1.64 13.38
C LEU A 189 -7.46 1.30 12.82
N LEU A 190 -8.49 1.41 13.65
CA LEU A 190 -9.89 1.21 13.30
C LEU A 190 -10.79 2.25 14.00
N GLY A 191 -11.71 2.87 13.27
CA GLY A 191 -12.71 3.78 13.82
C GLY A 191 -13.79 3.05 14.64
N VAL A 192 -14.07 3.52 15.85
CA VAL A 192 -14.90 2.81 16.84
C VAL A 192 -15.91 3.70 17.54
N THR A 193 -17.19 3.31 17.49
CA THR A 193 -18.29 4.01 18.15
C THR A 193 -18.26 3.83 19.68
N ASP A 194 -17.89 2.65 20.16
CA ASP A 194 -17.65 2.35 21.58
C ASP A 194 -16.23 1.80 21.75
N GLY A 195 -15.27 2.71 21.94
CA GLY A 195 -13.86 2.38 22.09
C GLY A 195 -13.55 1.37 23.21
N PRO A 196 -14.03 1.57 24.45
CA PRO A 196 -13.85 0.60 25.53
C PRO A 196 -14.41 -0.78 25.20
N ALA A 197 -15.65 -0.89 24.70
CA ALA A 197 -16.23 -2.19 24.38
C ALA A 197 -15.57 -2.85 23.13
N ALA A 198 -15.10 -2.05 22.16
CA ALA A 198 -14.32 -2.55 21.04
C ALA A 198 -12.96 -3.09 21.48
N MET A 199 -12.26 -2.40 22.38
CA MET A 199 -11.00 -2.86 22.98
C MET A 199 -11.22 -4.15 23.78
N ASP A 200 -12.26 -4.20 24.62
CA ASP A 200 -12.63 -5.40 25.37
C ASP A 200 -12.91 -6.61 24.46
N ALA A 201 -13.65 -6.41 23.37
CA ALA A 201 -13.94 -7.46 22.40
C ALA A 201 -12.69 -7.98 21.67
N VAL A 202 -11.70 -7.11 21.39
CA VAL A 202 -10.42 -7.51 20.79
C VAL A 202 -9.53 -8.24 21.80
N LEU A 203 -9.47 -7.78 23.05
CA LEU A 203 -8.72 -8.45 24.11
C LEU A 203 -9.26 -9.85 24.39
N GLN A 204 -10.59 -10.04 24.40
CA GLN A 204 -11.22 -11.37 24.51
C GLN A 204 -10.83 -12.31 23.36
N GLU A 205 -10.69 -11.80 22.13
CA GLU A 205 -10.23 -12.59 20.98
C GLU A 205 -8.77 -13.04 21.15
N PHE A 206 -7.92 -12.16 21.68
CA PHE A 206 -6.53 -12.51 22.03
C PHE A 206 -6.45 -13.55 23.18
N GLU A 207 -7.27 -13.43 24.22
CA GLU A 207 -7.37 -14.40 25.33
C GLU A 207 -7.88 -15.77 24.84
N ALA A 208 -8.90 -15.78 23.97
CA ALA A 208 -9.40 -17.00 23.32
C ALA A 208 -8.34 -17.67 22.43
N GLY A 209 -7.48 -16.86 21.79
CA GLY A 209 -6.28 -17.30 21.08
C GLY A 209 -5.10 -17.71 21.99
N GLY A 210 -5.27 -17.74 23.31
CA GLY A 210 -4.26 -18.19 24.27
C GLY A 210 -3.16 -17.18 24.60
N ALA A 211 -3.31 -15.90 24.23
CA ALA A 211 -2.38 -14.85 24.60
C ALA A 211 -2.63 -14.35 26.04
N GLN A 212 -1.59 -13.87 26.72
CA GLN A 212 -1.76 -13.23 28.03
C GLN A 212 -2.03 -11.73 27.85
N VAL A 213 -3.15 -11.24 28.37
CA VAL A 213 -3.50 -9.82 28.37
C VAL A 213 -3.12 -9.15 29.70
N ARG A 214 -2.63 -7.91 29.64
CA ARG A 214 -2.42 -7.04 30.80
C ARG A 214 -2.94 -5.64 30.50
N ARG A 215 -3.97 -5.19 31.22
CA ARG A 215 -4.40 -3.78 31.21
C ARG A 215 -3.43 -2.93 32.01
N GLN A 216 -3.30 -1.66 31.62
CA GLN A 216 -2.43 -0.68 32.24
C GLN A 216 -3.27 0.46 32.85
N GLU A 217 -2.74 1.14 33.88
CA GLU A 217 -3.44 2.21 34.60
C GLU A 217 -3.76 3.43 33.71
N ASP A 218 -3.00 3.62 32.63
CA ASP A 218 -3.23 4.67 31.62
C ASP A 218 -4.42 4.38 30.68
N GLY A 219 -5.07 3.22 30.82
CA GLY A 219 -6.17 2.77 29.97
C GLY A 219 -5.76 2.08 28.67
N SER A 220 -4.47 1.77 28.48
CA SER A 220 -3.99 0.88 27.42
C SER A 220 -3.99 -0.59 27.86
N ALA A 221 -3.68 -1.50 26.94
CA ALA A 221 -3.42 -2.90 27.24
C ALA A 221 -2.21 -3.42 26.44
N SER A 222 -1.49 -4.38 27.02
CA SER A 222 -0.45 -5.15 26.34
C SER A 222 -0.86 -6.62 26.24
N VAL A 223 -0.43 -7.28 25.16
CA VAL A 223 -0.82 -8.65 24.82
C VAL A 223 0.42 -9.45 24.45
N GLN A 224 0.72 -10.48 25.25
CA GLN A 224 1.87 -11.34 25.10
C GLN A 224 1.50 -12.62 24.35
N ARG A 225 2.00 -12.76 23.11
CA ARG A 225 1.92 -14.00 22.31
C ARG A 225 3.24 -14.77 22.40
N GLY A 226 3.28 -15.82 23.22
CA GLY A 226 4.48 -16.65 23.39
C GLY A 226 5.69 -15.86 23.92
N LEU A 227 6.85 -16.04 23.30
CA LEU A 227 8.10 -15.35 23.63
C LEU A 227 8.35 -14.05 22.83
N GLY A 228 7.44 -13.68 21.92
CA GLY A 228 7.62 -12.49 21.08
C GLY A 228 7.42 -11.17 21.82
N THR A 229 7.79 -10.06 21.18
CA THR A 229 7.58 -8.70 21.69
C THR A 229 6.09 -8.42 21.90
N PRO A 230 5.67 -7.82 23.04
CA PRO A 230 4.25 -7.60 23.34
C PRO A 230 3.57 -6.65 22.36
N ILE A 231 2.39 -7.05 21.90
CA ILE A 231 1.47 -6.23 21.09
C ILE A 231 0.79 -5.22 22.00
N SER A 232 0.63 -3.96 21.57
CA SER A 232 0.04 -2.90 22.41
C SER A 232 -1.26 -2.34 21.82
N LEU A 233 -2.27 -2.13 22.67
CA LEU A 233 -3.59 -1.59 22.32
C LEU A 233 -3.88 -0.32 23.11
N PHE A 234 -4.42 0.69 22.46
CA PHE A 234 -4.88 1.92 23.11
C PHE A 234 -5.92 2.64 22.25
N LEU A 235 -6.66 3.54 22.89
CA LEU A 235 -7.65 4.41 22.25
C LEU A 235 -7.08 5.84 22.12
N ASP A 236 -7.24 6.44 20.95
CA ASP A 236 -7.02 7.88 20.75
C ASP A 236 -8.10 8.45 19.81
N ARG A 237 -8.84 9.45 20.30
CA ARG A 237 -9.72 10.35 19.52
C ARG A 237 -10.49 9.64 18.39
N GLY A 238 -11.39 8.73 18.78
CA GLY A 238 -12.29 7.97 17.89
C GLY A 238 -11.74 6.60 17.42
N TYR A 239 -10.43 6.39 17.51
CA TYR A 239 -9.77 5.21 16.93
C TYR A 239 -9.21 4.26 18.00
N LEU A 240 -9.36 2.95 17.74
CA LEU A 240 -8.64 1.88 18.42
C LEU A 240 -7.39 1.52 17.62
N TYR A 241 -6.23 1.57 18.28
CA TYR A 241 -4.93 1.28 17.68
C TYR A 241 -4.40 -0.06 18.18
N LEU A 242 -3.65 -0.75 17.31
CA LEU A 242 -2.98 -2.01 17.60
C LEU A 242 -1.56 -1.95 17.04
N ALA A 243 -0.59 -1.77 17.92
CA ALA A 243 0.83 -1.73 17.59
C ALA A 243 1.39 -3.16 17.54
N LEU A 244 1.69 -3.64 16.34
CA LEU A 244 2.26 -4.94 16.05
C LEU A 244 3.79 -4.78 15.86
N PRO A 245 4.62 -5.10 16.87
CA PRO A 245 6.07 -5.10 16.69
C PRO A 245 6.47 -6.16 15.64
N GLN A 246 7.58 -5.94 14.95
CA GLN A 246 8.14 -6.96 14.08
C GLN A 246 8.59 -8.18 14.92
N ALA A 247 8.26 -9.38 14.47
CA ALA A 247 8.67 -10.60 15.15
C ALA A 247 10.16 -10.89 14.85
N GLU A 248 11.00 -10.84 15.87
CA GLU A 248 12.35 -11.41 15.79
C GLU A 248 12.25 -12.93 15.67
N THR A 249 12.66 -13.49 14.53
CA THR A 249 12.97 -14.91 14.40
C THR A 249 14.43 -15.12 14.79
N PRO A 250 14.74 -15.72 15.96
CA PRO A 250 16.12 -15.97 16.33
C PRO A 250 16.77 -17.00 15.39
N GLU A 251 17.98 -16.71 14.93
CA GLU A 251 18.78 -17.68 14.17
C GLU A 251 19.18 -18.87 15.06
N GLU A 252 19.12 -20.09 14.52
CA GLU A 252 19.47 -21.30 15.26
C GLU A 252 20.94 -21.26 15.74
N GLY A 253 21.12 -21.38 17.06
CA GLY A 253 22.44 -21.52 17.70
C GLY A 253 23.01 -20.27 18.37
N GLN A 254 22.45 -19.08 18.14
CA GLN A 254 22.86 -17.90 18.91
C GLN A 254 22.26 -17.94 20.33
N THR A 255 23.13 -18.00 21.35
CA THR A 255 22.68 -17.77 22.74
C THR A 255 22.43 -16.27 22.93
N VAL A 256 21.17 -15.86 22.75
CA VAL A 256 20.71 -14.49 23.02
C VAL A 256 21.00 -14.15 24.48
N ARG A 257 22.12 -13.44 24.72
CA ARG A 257 22.31 -12.69 25.95
C ARG A 257 21.18 -11.67 26.00
N ALA A 258 20.42 -11.67 27.08
CA ALA A 258 19.42 -10.65 27.35
C ALA A 258 20.10 -9.29 27.66
N GLN A 259 20.70 -8.67 26.65
CA GLN A 259 20.50 -7.24 26.48
C GLN A 259 18.99 -7.06 26.37
N ALA A 260 18.43 -6.17 27.19
CA ALA A 260 17.03 -5.83 27.07
C ALA A 260 16.86 -5.01 25.79
N SER A 261 16.54 -5.69 24.69
CA SER A 261 15.81 -5.06 23.58
C SER A 261 14.57 -4.44 24.20
N LEU A 262 14.60 -3.11 24.36
CA LEU A 262 13.47 -2.36 24.91
C LEU A 262 12.34 -2.50 23.90
N GLY A 263 11.41 -3.42 24.17
CA GLY A 263 10.19 -3.57 23.38
C GLY A 263 9.54 -2.20 23.22
N PRO A 264 9.02 -1.87 22.02
CA PRO A 264 8.70 -0.52 21.64
C PRO A 264 7.71 0.07 22.65
N ASP A 265 8.13 1.15 23.32
CA ASP A 265 7.40 1.71 24.44
C ASP A 265 6.00 2.14 23.98
N ALA A 266 4.99 1.43 24.48
CA ALA A 266 3.59 1.71 24.22
C ALA A 266 3.21 3.14 24.64
N GLY A 267 3.83 3.64 25.72
CA GLY A 267 3.69 5.02 26.18
C GLY A 267 4.33 6.03 25.24
N ALA A 268 5.48 5.72 24.63
CA ALA A 268 6.11 6.57 23.62
C ALA A 268 5.31 6.61 22.30
N LEU A 269 4.87 5.47 21.78
CA LEU A 269 4.03 5.42 20.57
C LEU A 269 2.67 6.08 20.79
N ARG A 270 2.01 5.81 21.91
CA ARG A 270 0.77 6.48 22.31
C ARG A 270 0.99 7.98 22.54
N GLY A 271 2.12 8.37 23.14
CA GLY A 271 2.51 9.76 23.36
C GLY A 271 2.74 10.52 22.06
N LEU A 272 3.33 9.87 21.06
CA LEU A 272 3.45 10.40 19.69
C LEU A 272 2.06 10.58 19.06
N ILE A 273 1.20 9.56 19.13
CA ILE A 273 -0.14 9.58 18.50
C ILE A 273 -1.07 10.61 19.16
N ALA A 274 -1.16 10.62 20.49
CA ALA A 274 -1.95 11.60 21.23
C ALA A 274 -1.34 13.02 21.16
N GLY A 275 -0.01 13.12 21.05
CA GLY A 275 0.73 14.38 20.99
C GLY A 275 0.58 15.13 19.66
N PHE A 276 0.35 14.44 18.53
CA PHE A 276 0.09 15.14 17.27
C PHE A 276 -1.35 15.68 17.22
N ALA A 277 -1.50 16.98 17.49
CA ALA A 277 -2.72 17.74 17.22
C ALA A 277 -2.61 18.41 15.84
N GLY A 278 -3.16 17.78 14.80
CA GLY A 278 -3.08 18.27 13.42
C GLY A 278 -3.60 17.26 12.40
N ALA A 279 -3.39 17.56 11.13
CA ALA A 279 -3.97 16.84 10.00
C ALA A 279 -3.35 15.46 9.66
N GLY A 280 -2.34 15.01 10.41
CA GLY A 280 -1.66 13.74 10.12
C GLY A 280 -1.11 13.69 8.69
N LEU A 281 -1.37 12.59 7.96
CA LEU A 281 -1.08 12.48 6.53
C LEU A 281 -2.02 13.31 5.63
N SER A 282 -3.19 13.77 6.10
CA SER A 282 -4.24 14.27 5.19
C SER A 282 -3.90 15.56 4.45
N GLU A 283 -2.92 16.32 4.95
CA GLU A 283 -2.39 17.57 4.39
C GLU A 283 -0.88 17.46 4.09
N LEU A 284 -0.34 16.24 4.00
CA LEU A 284 1.05 16.03 3.59
C LEU A 284 1.22 16.43 2.11
N PRO A 285 2.05 17.42 1.74
CA PRO A 285 2.02 18.03 0.40
C PRO A 285 2.24 17.05 -0.77
N VAL A 286 3.10 16.04 -0.60
CA VAL A 286 3.30 14.99 -1.61
C VAL A 286 2.06 14.10 -1.79
N LEU A 287 1.34 13.79 -0.71
CA LEU A 287 0.08 13.06 -0.80
C LEU A 287 -1.03 13.93 -1.41
N GLU A 288 -1.07 15.23 -1.12
CA GLU A 288 -2.01 16.16 -1.76
C GLU A 288 -1.83 16.20 -3.29
N GLN A 289 -0.58 16.35 -3.74
CA GLN A 289 -0.20 16.33 -5.16
C GLN A 289 -0.55 14.99 -5.82
N LEU A 290 -0.35 13.88 -5.13
CA LEU A 290 -0.61 12.53 -5.64
C LEU A 290 -2.10 12.19 -5.72
N ARG A 291 -2.93 12.64 -4.76
CA ARG A 291 -4.40 12.45 -4.78
C ARG A 291 -5.01 13.01 -6.06
N GLY A 292 -4.51 14.16 -6.55
CA GLY A 292 -4.96 14.76 -7.81
C GLY A 292 -4.58 13.99 -9.08
N LYS A 293 -3.81 12.89 -8.98
CA LYS A 293 -3.36 12.07 -10.13
C LYS A 293 -3.97 10.66 -10.16
N VAL A 294 -4.32 10.10 -9.01
CA VAL A 294 -4.80 8.71 -8.85
C VAL A 294 -6.34 8.68 -8.79
N ALA A 295 -6.97 7.74 -9.49
CA ALA A 295 -8.42 7.60 -9.49
C ALA A 295 -8.94 7.02 -8.16
N GLU A 296 -10.20 7.29 -7.82
CA GLU A 296 -10.81 6.78 -6.59
C GLU A 296 -11.02 5.26 -6.61
N GLY A 297 -10.79 4.61 -5.46
CA GLY A 297 -10.93 3.17 -5.23
C GLY A 297 -11.33 2.85 -3.79
N GLN A 298 -11.53 1.55 -3.49
CA GLN A 298 -11.93 1.06 -2.17
C GLN A 298 -10.79 1.06 -1.14
N ALA A 299 -9.55 0.81 -1.57
CA ALA A 299 -8.36 0.82 -0.73
C ALA A 299 -7.23 1.61 -1.38
N TYR A 300 -6.35 2.20 -0.58
CA TYR A 300 -5.25 3.04 -1.03
C TYR A 300 -3.94 2.63 -0.34
N LEU A 301 -2.83 2.76 -1.06
CA LEU A 301 -1.46 2.60 -0.56
C LEU A 301 -0.66 3.87 -0.87
N PHE A 302 -0.18 4.53 0.18
CA PHE A 302 0.82 5.60 0.10
C PHE A 302 2.18 5.09 0.59
N THR A 303 3.25 5.53 -0.07
CA THR A 303 4.60 5.44 0.45
C THR A 303 5.38 6.74 0.22
N SER A 304 6.06 7.21 1.26
CA SER A 304 7.04 8.28 1.20
C SER A 304 8.41 7.69 0.93
N LEU A 305 9.05 8.13 -0.15
CA LEU A 305 10.35 7.63 -0.62
C LEU A 305 11.45 8.68 -0.46
N VAL A 306 11.25 9.63 0.47
CA VAL A 306 12.17 10.73 0.79
C VAL A 306 13.38 10.24 1.61
N GLU A 307 14.29 9.54 0.94
CA GLU A 307 15.66 9.33 1.40
C GLU A 307 16.59 10.41 0.82
N GLN A 308 17.73 10.67 1.46
CA GLN A 308 18.67 11.69 1.00
C GLN A 308 19.24 11.33 -0.39
N GLY A 309 18.85 12.10 -1.41
CA GLY A 309 19.23 11.85 -2.80
C GLY A 309 18.28 10.95 -3.59
N SER A 310 17.14 10.55 -3.02
CA SER A 310 16.05 9.92 -3.80
C SER A 310 15.54 10.88 -4.88
N ALA A 311 15.29 10.35 -6.08
CA ALA A 311 14.68 11.10 -7.18
C ALA A 311 13.13 11.02 -7.19
N PHE A 312 12.56 10.31 -6.22
CA PHE A 312 11.14 9.99 -6.10
C PHE A 312 10.65 10.38 -4.70
N PRO A 313 9.88 11.47 -4.52
CA PRO A 313 9.43 11.86 -3.18
C PRO A 313 8.36 10.92 -2.62
N GLY A 314 7.60 10.21 -3.45
CA GLY A 314 6.63 9.23 -2.98
C GLY A 314 5.72 8.66 -4.08
N MET A 315 4.86 7.72 -3.66
CA MET A 315 3.91 7.03 -4.53
C MET A 315 2.55 6.94 -3.83
N LEU A 316 1.48 7.04 -4.63
CA LEU A 316 0.12 6.69 -4.23
C LEU A 316 -0.42 5.67 -5.23
N ALA A 317 -1.15 4.68 -4.73
CA ALA A 317 -2.00 3.82 -5.54
C ALA A 317 -3.36 3.62 -4.89
N SER A 318 -4.37 3.35 -5.69
CA SER A 318 -5.70 2.90 -5.27
C SER A 318 -6.02 1.55 -5.93
N ILE A 319 -6.84 0.76 -5.25
CA ILE A 319 -7.39 -0.50 -5.73
C ILE A 319 -8.90 -0.33 -5.84
N ARG A 320 -9.44 -0.56 -7.04
CA ARG A 320 -10.89 -0.65 -7.29
C ARG A 320 -11.29 -2.09 -7.51
N VAL A 321 -12.34 -2.55 -6.83
CA VAL A 321 -12.89 -3.90 -6.98
C VAL A 321 -14.33 -3.86 -7.49
N GLY A 322 -14.63 -4.78 -8.41
CA GLY A 322 -15.96 -5.08 -8.93
C GLY A 322 -16.17 -6.60 -9.06
N GLU A 323 -17.20 -7.01 -9.80
CA GLU A 323 -17.55 -8.42 -9.98
C GLU A 323 -16.46 -9.21 -10.72
N GLY A 324 -15.65 -9.98 -9.98
CA GLY A 324 -14.54 -10.77 -10.54
C GLY A 324 -13.39 -9.94 -11.10
N LEU A 325 -13.31 -8.64 -10.76
CA LEU A 325 -12.34 -7.70 -11.31
C LEU A 325 -11.71 -6.87 -10.20
N ALA A 326 -10.38 -6.80 -10.17
CA ALA A 326 -9.65 -5.77 -9.44
C ALA A 326 -8.80 -4.94 -10.41
N GLU A 327 -8.83 -3.62 -10.25
CA GLU A 327 -7.99 -2.68 -10.98
C GLU A 327 -7.09 -1.93 -9.99
N LEU A 328 -5.82 -1.81 -10.33
CA LEU A 328 -4.83 -1.00 -9.63
C LEU A 328 -4.57 0.26 -10.47
N ASP A 329 -4.66 1.43 -9.87
CA ASP A 329 -4.25 2.69 -10.50
C ASP A 329 -3.35 3.45 -9.54
N GLY A 330 -2.23 3.97 -10.01
CA GLY A 330 -1.25 4.62 -9.16
C GLY A 330 -0.34 5.57 -9.89
N PHE A 331 0.33 6.41 -9.10
CA PHE A 331 1.27 7.39 -9.58
C PHE A 331 2.49 7.44 -8.66
N LEU A 332 3.68 7.27 -9.24
CA LEU A 332 4.97 7.48 -8.61
C LEU A 332 5.45 8.89 -8.99
N ALA A 333 5.54 9.80 -8.03
CA ALA A 333 6.08 11.14 -8.28
C ALA A 333 7.60 11.08 -8.50
N ALA A 334 8.11 11.92 -9.40
CA ALA A 334 9.55 12.08 -9.62
C ALA A 334 9.92 13.55 -9.83
N ASP A 335 11.02 13.99 -9.25
CA ASP A 335 11.48 15.39 -9.29
C ASP A 335 12.04 15.79 -10.66
N LYS A 336 12.39 14.80 -11.49
CA LYS A 336 12.91 14.97 -12.86
C LYS A 336 12.03 14.22 -13.85
N PRO A 337 11.85 14.72 -15.08
CA PRO A 337 11.14 13.99 -16.14
C PRO A 337 11.82 12.64 -16.41
N LEU A 338 11.10 11.54 -16.19
CA LEU A 338 11.59 10.21 -16.50
C LEU A 338 11.79 10.05 -18.01
N MET A 339 12.84 9.30 -18.39
CA MET A 339 13.31 9.15 -19.77
C MET A 339 13.79 10.45 -20.46
N GLU A 340 13.77 11.61 -19.80
CA GLU A 340 14.13 12.92 -20.39
C GLU A 340 13.33 13.29 -21.66
N GLY A 341 12.14 12.70 -21.85
CA GLY A 341 11.34 12.84 -23.08
C GLY A 341 11.81 11.98 -24.26
N LYS A 342 12.86 11.17 -24.10
CA LYS A 342 13.23 10.10 -25.03
C LYS A 342 12.17 8.99 -24.97
N GLN A 343 11.84 8.39 -26.12
CA GLN A 343 11.13 7.11 -26.13
C GLN A 343 12.10 5.98 -25.82
N GLY A 344 11.62 4.91 -25.17
CA GLY A 344 12.38 3.67 -25.04
C GLY A 344 12.55 2.96 -26.40
N PRO A 345 13.50 2.04 -26.54
CA PRO A 345 13.70 1.25 -27.75
C PRO A 345 12.51 0.29 -28.05
N VAL A 346 12.22 0.06 -29.32
CA VAL A 346 11.13 -0.84 -29.77
C VAL A 346 11.49 -2.31 -29.47
N PRO A 347 10.69 -3.05 -28.67
CA PRO A 347 10.98 -4.46 -28.37
C PRO A 347 10.57 -5.38 -29.54
N ALA A 348 11.49 -5.65 -30.46
CA ALA A 348 11.13 -6.25 -31.75
C ALA A 348 10.78 -7.76 -31.73
N LEU A 349 11.09 -8.52 -30.66
CA LEU A 349 10.60 -9.90 -30.48
C LEU A 349 9.08 -9.96 -30.68
N LEU A 350 8.35 -9.04 -30.05
CA LEU A 350 6.90 -9.01 -30.06
C LEU A 350 6.33 -8.65 -31.45
N ALA A 351 7.11 -8.13 -32.39
CA ALA A 351 6.63 -7.78 -33.72
C ALA A 351 6.34 -9.03 -34.60
N GLN A 352 7.06 -10.14 -34.38
CA GLN A 352 6.90 -11.40 -35.12
C GLN A 352 7.08 -12.66 -34.24
N ALA A 353 6.54 -12.63 -33.02
CA ALA A 353 6.57 -13.77 -32.10
C ALA A 353 5.46 -14.80 -32.39
N PRO A 354 5.59 -16.06 -31.93
CA PRO A 354 4.49 -17.02 -31.90
C PRO A 354 3.25 -16.49 -31.18
N ALA A 355 2.06 -16.82 -31.67
CA ALA A 355 0.80 -16.41 -31.05
C ALA A 355 0.50 -17.16 -29.73
N GLY A 356 -0.20 -16.48 -28.82
CA GLY A 356 -0.71 -17.03 -27.56
C GLY A 356 0.36 -17.34 -26.50
N PRO A 357 1.22 -16.38 -26.10
CA PRO A 357 2.03 -16.53 -24.88
C PRO A 357 1.12 -16.58 -23.64
N VAL A 358 1.45 -17.45 -22.68
CA VAL A 358 0.76 -17.56 -21.38
C VAL A 358 1.34 -16.62 -20.32
N ALA A 359 2.52 -16.04 -20.58
CA ALA A 359 3.04 -14.88 -19.86
C ALA A 359 3.92 -14.04 -20.79
N ALA A 360 3.96 -12.73 -20.57
CA ALA A 360 4.81 -11.80 -21.29
C ALA A 360 5.34 -10.71 -20.35
N ALA A 361 6.62 -10.37 -20.48
CA ALA A 361 7.23 -9.25 -19.78
C ALA A 361 8.08 -8.43 -20.77
N THR A 362 7.95 -7.11 -20.73
CA THR A 362 8.72 -6.20 -21.59
C THR A 362 9.20 -5.00 -20.79
N LEU A 363 10.48 -4.67 -20.94
CA LEU A 363 11.09 -3.45 -20.42
C LEU A 363 11.61 -2.66 -21.63
N SER A 364 11.17 -1.42 -21.78
CA SER A 364 11.62 -0.50 -22.82
C SER A 364 12.05 0.82 -22.17
N VAL A 365 13.35 0.97 -21.92
CA VAL A 365 13.92 2.05 -21.11
C VAL A 365 15.22 2.53 -21.76
N PRO A 366 15.52 3.83 -21.88
CA PRO A 366 16.81 4.31 -22.38
C PRO A 366 17.99 3.77 -21.54
N PRO A 367 19.13 3.40 -22.14
CA PRO A 367 20.27 2.81 -21.42
C PRO A 367 20.73 3.61 -20.20
N GLU A 368 20.71 4.94 -20.28
CA GLU A 368 21.15 5.83 -19.20
C GLU A 368 20.19 5.80 -18.00
N GLN A 369 18.89 5.64 -18.28
CA GLN A 369 17.86 5.53 -17.24
C GLN A 369 17.91 4.15 -16.58
N LEU A 370 18.08 3.07 -17.37
CA LEU A 370 18.23 1.70 -16.87
C LEU A 370 19.50 1.57 -15.99
N ALA A 371 20.61 2.16 -16.43
CA ALA A 371 21.82 2.31 -15.64
C ALA A 371 21.55 2.97 -14.28
N SER A 372 20.80 4.08 -14.29
CA SER A 372 20.47 4.82 -13.07
C SER A 372 19.52 4.08 -12.12
N TRP A 373 18.76 3.09 -12.58
CA TRP A 373 17.89 2.27 -11.74
C TRP A 373 18.63 1.10 -11.09
N ILE A 374 19.50 0.42 -11.84
CA ILE A 374 20.29 -0.72 -11.35
C ILE A 374 21.40 -0.22 -10.41
N PHE A 375 22.29 0.65 -10.92
CA PHE A 375 23.50 1.07 -10.21
C PHE A 375 23.31 2.35 -9.40
N GLY A 376 22.28 3.15 -9.69
CA GLY A 376 22.11 4.49 -9.13
C GLY A 376 22.70 5.58 -10.03
N ALA A 377 22.45 6.84 -9.65
CA ALA A 377 22.83 8.00 -10.45
C ALA A 377 24.36 8.08 -10.69
N PRO A 378 24.81 8.66 -11.82
CA PRO A 378 26.24 8.89 -12.06
C PRO A 378 26.91 9.62 -10.90
N GLY A 379 28.03 9.08 -10.41
CA GLY A 379 28.78 9.63 -9.27
C GLY A 379 28.18 9.39 -7.87
N SER A 380 27.04 8.73 -7.73
CA SER A 380 26.45 8.42 -6.41
C SER A 380 27.24 7.34 -5.64
N PRO A 381 27.22 7.34 -4.29
CA PRO A 381 27.88 6.31 -3.47
C PRO A 381 27.41 4.89 -3.82
N ARG A 382 26.09 4.68 -3.94
CA ARG A 382 25.50 3.40 -4.38
C ARG A 382 26.10 2.88 -5.70
N ARG A 383 26.40 3.77 -6.65
CA ARG A 383 27.04 3.35 -7.92
C ARG A 383 28.48 2.91 -7.72
N GLN A 384 29.23 3.55 -6.81
CA GLN A 384 30.58 3.13 -6.47
C GLN A 384 30.56 1.76 -5.77
N GLU A 385 29.64 1.57 -4.81
CA GLU A 385 29.42 0.31 -4.08
C GLU A 385 29.09 -0.86 -5.01
N VAL A 386 28.07 -0.72 -5.87
CA VAL A 386 27.66 -1.80 -6.79
C VAL A 386 28.73 -2.08 -7.84
N THR A 387 29.38 -1.05 -8.40
CA THR A 387 30.45 -1.25 -9.39
C THR A 387 31.68 -1.94 -8.78
N GLU A 388 32.10 -1.59 -7.56
CA GLU A 388 33.22 -2.28 -6.89
C GLU A 388 32.86 -3.69 -6.44
N ALA A 389 31.60 -3.97 -6.08
CA ALA A 389 31.14 -5.33 -5.79
C ALA A 389 31.19 -6.22 -7.04
N TRP A 390 30.61 -5.78 -8.16
CA TRP A 390 30.65 -6.51 -9.43
C TRP A 390 32.08 -6.69 -9.96
N LYS A 391 32.96 -5.71 -9.72
CA LYS A 391 34.38 -5.76 -10.05
C LYS A 391 35.18 -6.76 -9.19
N GLN A 392 34.73 -7.09 -7.97
CA GLN A 392 35.29 -8.19 -7.17
C GLN A 392 34.87 -9.56 -7.73
N GLU A 393 33.64 -9.68 -8.22
CA GLU A 393 33.19 -10.79 -9.07
C GLU A 393 33.87 -10.76 -10.47
N GLY A 394 34.66 -9.73 -10.77
CA GLY A 394 35.35 -9.51 -12.04
C GLY A 394 34.41 -9.39 -13.23
N ILE A 395 33.28 -8.74 -13.02
CA ILE A 395 32.28 -8.34 -14.00
C ILE A 395 32.40 -6.82 -14.21
N ASP A 396 32.63 -6.38 -15.44
CA ASP A 396 32.65 -4.95 -15.77
C ASP A 396 31.21 -4.41 -15.90
N ALA A 397 30.70 -3.93 -14.76
CA ALA A 397 29.37 -3.35 -14.64
C ALA A 397 29.14 -2.18 -15.61
N GLU A 398 30.12 -1.29 -15.82
CA GLU A 398 29.96 -0.14 -16.71
C GLU A 398 29.99 -0.57 -18.18
N ALA A 399 30.88 -1.50 -18.55
CA ALA A 399 30.96 -1.99 -19.92
C ALA A 399 29.70 -2.77 -20.34
N LEU A 400 29.14 -3.58 -19.43
CA LEU A 400 27.83 -4.25 -19.62
C LEU A 400 26.68 -3.26 -19.70
N THR A 401 26.63 -2.28 -18.80
CA THR A 401 25.58 -1.25 -18.80
C THR A 401 25.55 -0.50 -20.13
N GLN A 402 26.71 -0.07 -20.63
CA GLN A 402 26.87 0.56 -21.93
C GLN A 402 26.57 -0.38 -23.11
N ALA A 403 26.68 -1.71 -22.92
CA ALA A 403 26.39 -2.72 -23.93
C ALA A 403 24.89 -2.99 -24.11
N MET A 404 24.04 -2.62 -23.16
CA MET A 404 22.58 -2.80 -23.25
C MET A 404 21.93 -1.64 -24.01
N ARG A 405 21.04 -1.96 -24.96
CA ARG A 405 20.23 -0.99 -25.71
C ARG A 405 18.96 -0.57 -24.95
N GLY A 406 18.52 -1.39 -24.00
CA GLY A 406 17.42 -1.08 -23.08
C GLY A 406 16.04 -1.59 -23.49
N ASP A 407 15.93 -2.33 -24.60
CA ASP A 407 14.81 -3.22 -24.88
C ASP A 407 15.11 -4.61 -24.31
N VAL A 408 14.25 -5.12 -23.44
CA VAL A 408 14.23 -6.51 -22.99
C VAL A 408 12.82 -7.05 -23.14
N SER A 409 12.68 -8.27 -23.64
CA SER A 409 11.40 -8.97 -23.82
C SER A 409 11.52 -10.42 -23.41
N LEU A 410 10.52 -10.93 -22.70
CA LEU A 410 10.35 -12.33 -22.37
C LEU A 410 8.92 -12.76 -22.73
N LEU A 411 8.78 -13.86 -23.44
CA LEU A 411 7.50 -14.48 -23.79
C LEU A 411 7.56 -15.97 -23.40
N ALA A 412 6.62 -16.41 -22.57
CA ALA A 412 6.50 -17.81 -22.15
C ALA A 412 5.29 -18.48 -22.78
N TYR A 413 5.44 -19.73 -23.20
CA TYR A 413 4.43 -20.51 -23.92
C TYR A 413 4.30 -21.90 -23.31
N PHE A 414 3.09 -22.47 -23.34
CA PHE A 414 2.84 -23.84 -22.89
C PHE A 414 2.86 -24.83 -24.08
N ASP A 415 3.44 -26.01 -23.89
CA ASP A 415 3.42 -27.11 -24.87
C ASP A 415 2.49 -28.22 -24.33
N ALA A 416 1.19 -28.04 -24.58
CA ALA A 416 0.18 -29.03 -24.23
C ALA A 416 0.43 -30.41 -24.89
N PRO A 417 0.83 -30.51 -26.18
CA PRO A 417 1.29 -31.78 -26.74
C PRO A 417 2.42 -32.46 -25.96
N ALA A 418 3.47 -31.75 -25.51
CA ALA A 418 4.54 -32.34 -24.70
C ALA A 418 4.06 -32.71 -23.29
N PHE A 419 3.27 -31.84 -22.65
CA PHE A 419 2.62 -32.13 -21.38
C PHE A 419 1.79 -33.42 -21.45
N TYR A 420 0.97 -33.61 -22.48
CA TYR A 420 0.15 -34.82 -22.63
C TYR A 420 0.97 -36.07 -22.96
N ARG A 421 2.05 -35.97 -23.76
CA ARG A 421 3.00 -37.09 -23.95
C ARG A 421 3.59 -37.52 -22.60
N ASN A 422 4.07 -36.56 -21.81
CA ASN A 422 4.70 -36.84 -20.52
C ASN A 422 3.72 -37.39 -19.49
N LEU A 423 2.55 -36.77 -19.35
CA LEU A 423 1.51 -37.21 -18.42
C LEU A 423 1.00 -38.62 -18.71
N VAL A 424 0.92 -39.03 -19.98
CA VAL A 424 0.50 -40.38 -20.36
C VAL A 424 1.62 -41.41 -20.19
N ALA A 425 2.86 -41.07 -20.54
CA ALA A 425 4.01 -41.97 -20.38
C ALA A 425 4.42 -42.17 -18.92
N ASN A 426 4.64 -41.07 -18.20
CA ASN A 426 5.26 -41.04 -16.86
C ASN A 426 4.23 -40.96 -15.72
N ARG A 427 2.94 -40.73 -16.04
CA ARG A 427 1.84 -40.53 -15.07
C ARG A 427 2.03 -39.34 -14.11
N GLN A 428 2.90 -38.39 -14.45
CA GLN A 428 3.17 -37.19 -13.66
C GLN A 428 2.90 -35.91 -14.48
N PRO A 429 2.18 -34.91 -13.91
CA PRO A 429 1.90 -33.65 -14.57
C PRO A 429 3.09 -32.68 -14.44
N GLU A 430 4.07 -32.83 -15.33
CA GLU A 430 5.19 -31.89 -15.44
C GLU A 430 4.89 -30.81 -16.48
N PRO A 431 4.95 -29.50 -16.14
CA PRO A 431 4.75 -28.44 -17.11
C PRO A 431 5.86 -28.48 -18.18
N ARG A 432 5.47 -28.52 -19.45
CA ARG A 432 6.37 -28.40 -20.61
C ARG A 432 5.96 -27.19 -21.43
N GLY A 433 6.92 -26.53 -22.06
CA GLY A 433 6.73 -25.21 -22.67
C GLY A 433 8.04 -24.63 -23.18
N THR A 434 7.98 -23.39 -23.65
CA THR A 434 9.11 -22.69 -24.25
C THR A 434 9.16 -21.24 -23.77
N ILE A 435 10.35 -20.77 -23.38
CA ILE A 435 10.64 -19.38 -23.04
C ILE A 435 11.46 -18.79 -24.18
N LEU A 436 10.99 -17.68 -24.74
CA LEU A 436 11.74 -16.82 -25.65
C LEU A 436 12.12 -15.55 -24.89
N LEU A 437 13.42 -15.26 -24.77
CA LEU A 437 13.92 -13.99 -24.26
C LEU A 437 14.76 -13.29 -25.33
N GLU A 438 14.67 -11.97 -25.36
CA GLU A 438 15.42 -11.09 -26.23
C GLU A 438 15.87 -9.86 -25.45
N ALA A 439 17.11 -9.43 -25.64
CA ALA A 439 17.59 -8.14 -25.17
C ALA A 439 18.38 -7.42 -26.28
N GLY A 440 18.05 -6.16 -26.53
CA GLY A 440 18.80 -5.31 -27.43
C GLY A 440 20.15 -4.92 -26.83
N LEU A 441 21.17 -4.95 -27.68
CA LEU A 441 22.55 -4.58 -27.37
C LEU A 441 23.02 -3.41 -28.26
N THR A 442 24.03 -2.70 -27.80
CA THR A 442 24.80 -1.72 -28.57
C THR A 442 26.12 -2.31 -29.08
N ARG A 443 26.65 -3.32 -28.37
CA ARG A 443 27.87 -4.08 -28.69
C ARG A 443 27.84 -5.45 -27.99
N PRO A 444 28.34 -6.54 -28.60
CA PRO A 444 28.20 -7.89 -28.05
C PRO A 444 29.29 -8.29 -27.04
N GLU A 445 30.48 -7.67 -27.08
CA GLU A 445 31.69 -8.22 -26.44
C GLU A 445 31.60 -8.36 -24.91
N PRO A 446 31.08 -7.35 -24.16
CA PRO A 446 30.95 -7.47 -22.70
C PRO A 446 29.97 -8.59 -22.30
N VAL A 447 28.90 -8.77 -23.08
CA VAL A 447 27.88 -9.82 -22.84
C VAL A 447 28.44 -11.20 -23.15
N VAL A 448 29.18 -11.36 -24.25
CA VAL A 448 29.90 -12.61 -24.57
C VAL A 448 30.94 -12.93 -23.49
N ALA A 449 31.68 -11.94 -22.99
CA ALA A 449 32.68 -12.14 -21.94
C ALA A 449 32.03 -12.60 -20.62
N MET A 450 30.99 -11.90 -20.15
CA MET A 450 30.22 -12.27 -18.96
C MET A 450 29.65 -13.69 -19.04
N LEU A 451 29.01 -14.03 -20.16
CA LEU A 451 28.43 -15.37 -20.36
C LEU A 451 29.50 -16.47 -20.44
N THR A 452 30.59 -16.22 -21.18
CA THR A 452 31.71 -17.18 -21.27
C THR A 452 32.30 -17.47 -19.89
N ARG A 453 32.42 -16.43 -19.04
CA ARG A 453 32.86 -16.59 -17.66
C ARG A 453 31.85 -17.39 -16.82
N MET A 454 30.59 -16.98 -16.81
CA MET A 454 29.51 -17.62 -16.05
C MET A 454 29.36 -19.11 -16.39
N PHE A 455 29.57 -19.50 -17.65
CA PHE A 455 29.56 -20.90 -18.08
C PHE A 455 30.87 -21.66 -17.81
N ALA A 456 31.99 -20.97 -17.59
CA ALA A 456 33.26 -21.58 -17.17
C ALA A 456 33.38 -21.78 -15.65
N GLU A 457 32.68 -20.96 -14.86
CA GLU A 457 32.59 -21.07 -13.40
C GLU A 457 31.41 -21.97 -12.95
N GLY A 458 30.40 -22.16 -13.82
CA GLY A 458 29.24 -22.99 -13.57
C GLY A 458 29.44 -24.51 -13.81
N THR A 459 28.43 -25.30 -13.42
CA THR A 459 28.42 -26.77 -13.59
C THR A 459 27.73 -27.26 -14.87
N TRP A 460 27.30 -26.35 -15.74
CA TRP A 460 26.56 -26.68 -16.95
C TRP A 460 27.47 -27.20 -18.08
N ASN A 461 27.03 -28.24 -18.79
CA ASN A 461 27.70 -28.68 -20.02
C ASN A 461 27.25 -27.79 -21.19
N VAL A 462 28.12 -26.86 -21.62
CA VAL A 462 27.82 -25.83 -22.62
C VAL A 462 28.69 -25.98 -23.88
N GLU A 463 28.08 -26.33 -25.00
CA GLU A 463 28.70 -26.24 -26.33
C GLU A 463 28.74 -24.76 -26.75
N THR A 464 29.94 -24.18 -26.87
CA THR A 464 30.12 -22.80 -27.37
C THR A 464 30.55 -22.82 -28.83
N VAL A 465 29.71 -22.31 -29.72
CA VAL A 465 29.95 -22.22 -31.17
C VAL A 465 30.15 -20.76 -31.56
N LYS A 466 31.28 -20.44 -32.19
CA LYS A 466 31.59 -19.08 -32.69
C LYS A 466 31.48 -19.06 -34.22
N GLU A 467 30.56 -18.26 -34.73
CA GLU A 467 30.31 -18.03 -36.15
C GLU A 467 30.55 -16.55 -36.49
N PRO A 468 30.70 -16.18 -37.78
CA PRO A 468 30.87 -14.78 -38.18
C PRO A 468 29.74 -13.88 -37.67
N GLY A 469 30.05 -13.01 -36.71
CA GLY A 469 29.10 -12.06 -36.11
C GLY A 469 28.14 -12.63 -35.06
N ILE A 470 28.21 -13.93 -34.71
CA ILE A 470 27.33 -14.55 -33.70
C ILE A 470 28.11 -15.55 -32.83
N THR A 471 28.03 -15.41 -31.51
CA THR A 471 28.43 -16.48 -30.57
C THR A 471 27.19 -17.19 -30.05
N ARG A 472 27.16 -18.52 -30.11
CA ARG A 472 26.08 -19.36 -29.59
C ARG A 472 26.57 -20.23 -28.44
N PHE A 473 25.72 -20.38 -27.44
CA PHE A 473 25.90 -21.26 -26.30
C PHE A 473 24.70 -22.21 -26.26
N ARG A 474 24.95 -23.52 -26.39
CA ARG A 474 23.94 -24.57 -26.35
C ARG A 474 24.15 -25.45 -25.13
N MET A 475 23.08 -25.78 -24.44
CA MET A 475 23.09 -26.68 -23.28
C MET A 475 21.74 -27.39 -23.14
N ARG A 476 21.60 -28.23 -22.11
CA ARG A 476 20.29 -28.73 -21.67
C ARG A 476 20.04 -28.36 -20.22
N VAL A 477 18.82 -27.94 -19.91
CA VAL A 477 18.35 -27.58 -18.56
C VAL A 477 16.99 -28.25 -18.36
N LEU A 478 16.81 -29.00 -17.27
CA LEU A 478 15.59 -29.79 -17.00
C LEU A 478 15.17 -30.65 -18.20
N GLU A 479 16.15 -31.34 -18.79
CA GLU A 479 16.07 -32.14 -20.03
C GLU A 479 15.69 -31.36 -21.31
N GLN A 480 15.29 -30.10 -21.24
CA GLN A 480 14.95 -29.27 -22.40
C GLN A 480 16.21 -28.67 -23.05
N PRO A 481 16.23 -28.44 -24.38
CA PRO A 481 17.30 -27.69 -25.01
C PRO A 481 17.24 -26.21 -24.58
N LEU A 482 18.41 -25.60 -24.39
CA LEU A 482 18.56 -24.15 -24.23
C LEU A 482 19.61 -23.67 -25.24
N LEU A 483 19.21 -22.73 -26.10
CA LEU A 483 20.05 -22.03 -27.05
C LEU A 483 20.07 -20.55 -26.71
N LEU A 484 21.24 -20.05 -26.32
CA LEU A 484 21.51 -18.62 -26.17
C LEU A 484 22.40 -18.18 -27.35
N SER A 485 22.02 -17.09 -28.03
CA SER A 485 22.76 -16.50 -29.14
C SER A 485 23.04 -15.02 -28.88
N VAL A 486 24.30 -14.61 -28.99
CA VAL A 486 24.72 -13.20 -28.94
C VAL A 486 25.19 -12.79 -30.33
N GLY A 487 24.39 -11.98 -31.02
CA GLY A 487 24.72 -11.32 -32.27
C GLY A 487 25.11 -9.86 -32.07
N ALA A 488 25.50 -9.18 -33.14
CA ALA A 488 26.07 -7.83 -33.12
C ALA A 488 25.23 -6.77 -32.34
N ASP A 489 23.90 -6.79 -32.48
CA ASP A 489 23.00 -5.83 -31.82
C ASP A 489 22.04 -6.48 -30.82
N ARG A 490 22.12 -7.81 -30.57
CA ARG A 490 21.10 -8.55 -29.80
C ARG A 490 21.62 -9.80 -29.08
N LEU A 491 21.13 -9.97 -27.85
CA LEU A 491 21.06 -11.23 -27.12
C LEU A 491 19.69 -11.88 -27.35
N TRP A 492 19.67 -13.17 -27.65
CA TRP A 492 18.47 -13.98 -27.80
C TRP A 492 18.62 -15.32 -27.08
N LEU A 493 17.53 -15.80 -26.48
CA LEU A 493 17.46 -17.07 -25.75
C LEU A 493 16.17 -17.79 -26.12
N GLU A 494 16.29 -19.07 -26.48
CA GLU A 494 15.19 -20.03 -26.58
C GLU A 494 15.49 -21.20 -25.63
N ALA A 495 14.59 -21.45 -24.67
CA ALA A 495 14.67 -22.56 -23.74
C ALA A 495 13.36 -23.36 -23.80
N GLY A 496 13.42 -24.63 -24.18
CA GLY A 496 12.27 -25.45 -24.54
C GLY A 496 12.24 -25.80 -26.04
N GLU A 497 11.21 -26.53 -26.47
CA GLU A 497 11.12 -27.01 -27.85
C GLU A 497 10.75 -25.88 -28.86
N PRO A 498 11.27 -25.89 -30.10
CA PRO A 498 11.02 -24.82 -31.07
C PRO A 498 9.55 -24.67 -31.46
N LEU A 499 9.00 -23.47 -31.28
CA LEU A 499 7.58 -23.15 -31.49
C LEU A 499 7.17 -23.00 -32.98
N ALA A 500 7.88 -23.66 -33.91
CA ALA A 500 7.73 -23.47 -35.36
C ALA A 500 6.32 -23.79 -35.91
N ALA A 501 5.52 -24.59 -35.18
CA ALA A 501 4.14 -24.91 -35.54
C ALA A 501 3.11 -23.83 -35.13
N ARG A 502 3.47 -22.87 -34.26
CA ARG A 502 2.58 -21.76 -33.88
C ARG A 502 2.67 -20.64 -34.93
N PRO A 503 1.55 -20.03 -35.36
CA PRO A 503 1.58 -18.93 -36.30
C PRO A 503 2.24 -17.70 -35.67
N LYS A 504 3.19 -17.08 -36.38
CA LYS A 504 3.80 -15.81 -35.97
C LYS A 504 2.82 -14.64 -36.18
N LYS A 505 2.78 -13.70 -35.25
CA LYS A 505 1.94 -12.49 -35.28
C LYS A 505 2.68 -11.31 -34.65
N ASN A 506 2.14 -10.10 -34.84
CA ASN A 506 2.46 -8.96 -33.99
C ASN A 506 1.76 -9.14 -32.64
N VAL A 507 2.51 -9.65 -31.67
CA VAL A 507 2.09 -9.87 -30.29
C VAL A 507 1.95 -8.54 -29.54
N ALA A 508 2.78 -7.52 -29.83
CA ALA A 508 2.68 -6.20 -29.19
C ALA A 508 1.31 -5.54 -29.47
N ALA A 509 0.84 -5.63 -30.73
CA ALA A 509 -0.50 -5.18 -31.11
C ALA A 509 -1.60 -5.95 -30.36
N ALA A 510 -1.52 -7.29 -30.34
CA ALA A 510 -2.53 -8.13 -29.68
C ALA A 510 -2.58 -7.94 -28.15
N LEU A 511 -1.45 -7.63 -27.50
CA LEU A 511 -1.41 -7.36 -26.07
C LEU A 511 -1.90 -5.95 -25.74
N SER A 512 -1.51 -4.92 -26.51
CA SER A 512 -2.00 -3.54 -26.30
C SER A 512 -3.49 -3.37 -26.61
N GLU A 513 -4.02 -4.09 -27.62
CA GLU A 513 -5.45 -4.14 -27.91
C GLU A 513 -6.26 -4.77 -26.76
N ARG A 514 -5.72 -5.81 -26.11
CA ARG A 514 -6.40 -6.55 -25.04
C ARG A 514 -6.31 -5.87 -23.66
N PHE A 515 -5.16 -5.29 -23.31
CA PHE A 515 -4.87 -4.89 -21.93
C PHE A 515 -4.95 -3.38 -21.72
N ALA A 516 -4.12 -2.61 -22.42
CA ALA A 516 -4.14 -1.15 -22.42
C ALA A 516 -3.43 -0.58 -23.66
N PRO A 517 -3.92 0.54 -24.25
CA PRO A 517 -3.25 1.22 -25.35
C PRO A 517 -1.77 1.52 -25.04
N SER A 518 -0.90 1.31 -26.03
CA SER A 518 0.56 1.46 -25.97
C SER A 518 1.34 0.51 -25.03
N ALA A 519 0.67 -0.27 -24.16
CA ALA A 519 1.34 -1.26 -23.32
C ALA A 519 2.13 -2.29 -24.14
N PHE A 520 3.21 -2.82 -23.57
CA PHE A 520 4.24 -3.62 -24.25
C PHE A 520 4.97 -2.86 -25.39
N GLY A 521 4.84 -1.53 -25.42
CA GLY A 521 5.43 -0.65 -26.43
C GLY A 521 6.64 0.18 -25.94
N PRO A 522 7.13 1.11 -26.79
CA PRO A 522 8.27 1.98 -26.51
C PRO A 522 8.08 2.84 -25.25
N GLY A 523 8.99 2.75 -24.28
CA GLY A 523 8.96 3.50 -23.02
C GLY A 523 8.16 2.84 -21.89
N HIS A 524 7.53 1.69 -22.11
CA HIS A 524 6.74 0.97 -21.10
C HIS A 524 7.56 -0.10 -20.36
N LEU A 525 7.17 -0.37 -19.11
CA LEU A 525 7.50 -1.59 -18.39
C LEU A 525 6.19 -2.35 -18.13
N SER A 526 5.97 -3.45 -18.87
CA SER A 526 4.70 -4.18 -18.91
C SER A 526 4.89 -5.65 -18.58
N LEU A 527 3.90 -6.24 -17.89
CA LEU A 527 3.85 -7.64 -17.47
C LEU A 527 2.43 -8.19 -17.65
N MET A 528 2.29 -9.43 -18.12
CA MET A 528 1.04 -10.19 -18.01
C MET A 528 1.27 -11.67 -17.72
N VAL A 529 0.27 -12.30 -17.09
CA VAL A 529 0.14 -13.75 -16.91
C VAL A 529 -1.29 -14.14 -17.23
N ASP A 530 -1.49 -15.18 -18.05
CA ASP A 530 -2.76 -15.53 -18.67
C ASP A 530 -3.06 -17.03 -18.57
N LEU A 531 -3.81 -17.41 -17.53
CA LEU A 531 -4.34 -18.76 -17.37
C LEU A 531 -5.53 -19.02 -18.31
N GLY A 532 -6.19 -17.98 -18.84
CA GLY A 532 -7.15 -18.10 -19.94
C GLY A 532 -6.50 -18.71 -21.19
N GLN A 533 -5.35 -18.18 -21.62
CA GLN A 533 -4.54 -18.77 -22.70
C GLN A 533 -4.02 -20.16 -22.34
N LEU A 534 -3.60 -20.41 -21.09
CA LEU A 534 -3.18 -21.76 -20.66
C LEU A 534 -4.32 -22.80 -20.79
N ARG A 535 -5.53 -22.45 -20.37
CA ARG A 535 -6.73 -23.30 -20.55
C ARG A 535 -7.02 -23.53 -22.03
N ALA A 536 -6.91 -22.51 -22.87
CA ALA A 536 -7.06 -22.64 -24.32
C ALA A 536 -6.00 -23.56 -24.94
N ASP A 537 -4.73 -23.42 -24.55
CA ASP A 537 -3.62 -24.24 -25.02
C ASP A 537 -3.77 -25.72 -24.64
N LEU A 538 -4.29 -26.03 -23.44
CA LEU A 538 -4.65 -27.39 -23.02
C LEU A 538 -5.83 -27.97 -23.82
N GLN A 539 -6.82 -27.13 -24.15
CA GLN A 539 -8.01 -27.58 -24.90
C GLN A 539 -7.76 -27.72 -26.41
N ALA A 540 -6.80 -27.00 -26.99
CA ALA A 540 -6.58 -26.94 -28.44
C ALA A 540 -6.14 -28.26 -29.13
N PRO A 541 -5.28 -29.12 -28.56
CA PRO A 541 -4.83 -30.35 -29.22
C PRO A 541 -5.98 -31.31 -29.52
N ARG A 542 -6.22 -31.58 -30.81
CA ARG A 542 -7.17 -32.61 -31.27
C ARG A 542 -6.53 -34.00 -31.32
N GLU A 543 -5.24 -34.05 -31.60
CA GLU A 543 -4.42 -35.26 -31.61
C GLU A 543 -3.06 -34.92 -30.99
N VAL A 544 -2.36 -35.91 -30.43
CA VAL A 544 -0.99 -35.77 -29.92
C VAL A 544 -0.19 -37.01 -30.36
N PRO A 545 0.91 -36.87 -31.12
CA PRO A 545 1.71 -38.01 -31.56
C PRO A 545 2.19 -38.86 -30.38
N GLY A 546 2.00 -40.18 -30.49
CA GLY A 546 2.32 -41.14 -29.43
C GLY A 546 1.25 -41.30 -28.33
N VAL A 547 0.16 -40.52 -28.34
CA VAL A 547 -0.91 -40.61 -27.33
C VAL A 547 -2.21 -41.12 -27.96
N PRO A 548 -2.76 -42.27 -27.52
CA PRO A 548 -4.07 -42.76 -27.95
C PRO A 548 -5.21 -41.78 -27.66
N GLN A 549 -6.12 -41.59 -28.60
CA GLN A 549 -7.22 -40.61 -28.50
C GLN A 549 -8.07 -40.71 -27.21
N VAL A 550 -8.36 -41.93 -26.75
CA VAL A 550 -9.10 -42.15 -25.49
C VAL A 550 -8.32 -41.66 -24.26
N GLN A 551 -7.00 -41.85 -24.26
CA GLN A 551 -6.12 -41.39 -23.18
C GLN A 551 -5.92 -39.86 -23.25
N LEU A 552 -5.83 -39.28 -24.45
CA LEU A 552 -5.82 -37.83 -24.64
C LEU A 552 -7.10 -37.19 -24.12
N GLY A 553 -8.28 -37.76 -24.42
CA GLY A 553 -9.56 -37.29 -23.90
C GLY A 553 -9.62 -37.27 -22.36
N ALA A 554 -9.20 -38.37 -21.73
CA ALA A 554 -9.11 -38.46 -20.26
C ALA A 554 -8.09 -37.46 -19.67
N ALA A 555 -6.90 -37.34 -20.26
CA ALA A 555 -5.85 -36.42 -19.80
C ALA A 555 -6.28 -34.94 -19.95
N LYS A 556 -7.01 -34.60 -21.01
CA LYS A 556 -7.59 -33.26 -21.20
C LYS A 556 -8.66 -32.94 -20.15
N ALA A 557 -9.55 -33.89 -19.85
CA ALA A 557 -10.56 -33.72 -18.81
C ALA A 557 -9.92 -33.52 -17.42
N LEU A 558 -8.91 -34.34 -17.08
CA LEU A 558 -8.16 -34.22 -15.82
C LEU A 558 -7.40 -32.89 -15.71
N GLY A 559 -6.68 -32.48 -16.76
CA GLY A 559 -5.93 -31.23 -16.77
C GLY A 559 -6.82 -29.98 -16.67
N GLY A 560 -7.97 -29.99 -17.34
CA GLY A 560 -8.97 -28.92 -17.22
C GLY A 560 -9.58 -28.84 -15.82
N ALA A 561 -10.04 -29.97 -15.28
CA ALA A 561 -10.61 -30.04 -13.93
C ALA A 561 -9.60 -29.61 -12.84
N PHE A 562 -8.32 -29.97 -13.01
CA PHE A 562 -7.25 -29.59 -12.09
C PHE A 562 -7.02 -28.07 -12.05
N LEU A 563 -6.86 -27.41 -13.20
CA LEU A 563 -6.73 -25.94 -13.23
C LEU A 563 -7.96 -25.23 -12.67
N ASP A 564 -9.14 -25.74 -12.99
CA ASP A 564 -10.42 -25.16 -12.54
C ASP A 564 -10.66 -25.34 -11.03
N GLN A 565 -10.08 -26.38 -10.42
CA GLN A 565 -10.08 -26.59 -8.98
C GLN A 565 -8.99 -25.76 -8.27
N LEU A 566 -7.84 -25.53 -8.91
CA LEU A 566 -6.73 -24.76 -8.33
C LEU A 566 -7.06 -23.28 -8.15
N THR A 567 -7.60 -22.60 -9.18
CA THR A 567 -7.87 -21.16 -9.09
C THR A 567 -8.90 -20.66 -10.11
N PRO A 568 -9.79 -19.73 -9.75
CA PRO A 568 -10.61 -19.00 -10.70
C PRO A 568 -9.86 -17.84 -11.36
N PHE A 569 -8.58 -17.58 -11.05
CA PHE A 569 -7.76 -16.60 -11.76
C PHE A 569 -7.82 -16.85 -13.28
N ASP A 570 -8.12 -15.80 -14.05
CA ASP A 570 -8.09 -15.85 -15.51
C ASP A 570 -6.80 -15.22 -16.04
N HIS A 571 -6.58 -13.94 -15.74
CA HIS A 571 -5.35 -13.24 -16.12
C HIS A 571 -5.04 -12.06 -15.19
N ALA A 572 -3.77 -11.69 -15.16
CA ALA A 572 -3.31 -10.43 -14.58
C ALA A 572 -2.42 -9.68 -15.57
N PHE A 573 -2.46 -8.35 -15.46
CA PHE A 573 -1.70 -7.40 -16.25
C PHE A 573 -1.22 -6.27 -15.35
N MET A 574 -0.01 -5.76 -15.62
CA MET A 574 0.56 -4.58 -14.97
C MET A 574 1.40 -3.80 -15.97
N ASP A 575 1.33 -2.47 -15.93
CA ASP A 575 2.03 -1.58 -16.85
C ASP A 575 2.46 -0.29 -16.14
N PHE A 576 3.71 0.10 -16.36
CA PHE A 576 4.32 1.28 -15.77
C PHE A 576 4.83 2.20 -16.88
N THR A 577 4.38 3.46 -16.85
CA THR A 577 4.51 4.39 -17.99
C THR A 577 4.99 5.77 -17.50
N PRO A 578 6.03 6.38 -18.10
CA PRO A 578 6.37 7.77 -17.84
C PRO A 578 5.18 8.72 -18.08
N GLU A 579 4.94 9.64 -17.14
CA GLU A 579 3.92 10.70 -17.24
C GLU A 579 4.50 12.04 -16.73
N ALA A 580 3.77 13.15 -16.89
CA ALA A 580 4.25 14.47 -16.49
C ALA A 580 4.52 14.55 -14.97
N GLY A 581 5.78 14.70 -14.58
CA GLY A 581 6.23 14.74 -13.19
C GLY A 581 6.17 13.39 -12.46
N GLY A 582 6.44 12.28 -13.16
CA GLY A 582 6.55 10.96 -12.56
C GLY A 582 6.26 9.80 -13.52
N ALA A 583 5.61 8.76 -13.02
CA ALA A 583 5.10 7.65 -13.82
C ALA A 583 3.75 7.13 -13.31
N ARG A 584 2.93 6.65 -14.22
CA ARG A 584 1.74 5.84 -13.92
C ARG A 584 2.15 4.42 -13.58
N LEU A 585 1.41 3.83 -12.66
CA LEU A 585 1.25 2.38 -12.54
C LEU A 585 -0.21 2.05 -12.83
N ARG A 586 -0.47 1.11 -13.73
CA ARG A 586 -1.79 0.50 -13.93
C ARG A 586 -1.68 -1.00 -13.77
N GLY A 587 -2.70 -1.62 -13.23
CA GLY A 587 -2.79 -3.07 -13.13
C GLY A 587 -4.23 -3.56 -13.19
N ARG A 588 -4.41 -4.81 -13.56
CA ARG A 588 -5.71 -5.49 -13.58
C ARG A 588 -5.53 -6.96 -13.21
N VAL A 589 -6.40 -7.48 -12.37
CA VAL A 589 -6.54 -8.91 -12.08
C VAL A 589 -7.99 -9.31 -12.38
N VAL A 590 -8.16 -10.31 -13.23
CA VAL A 590 -9.48 -10.81 -13.65
C VAL A 590 -9.66 -12.25 -13.18
N LEU A 591 -10.81 -12.51 -12.59
CA LEU A 591 -11.28 -13.84 -12.22
C LEU A 591 -12.31 -14.30 -13.26
N ARG A 592 -12.24 -15.60 -13.59
CA ARG A 592 -13.19 -16.28 -14.45
C ARG A 592 -14.59 -16.27 -13.81
N LYS A 593 -15.60 -15.78 -14.53
CA LYS A 593 -17.01 -15.96 -14.15
C LYS A 593 -17.35 -17.45 -14.10
N ARG A 594 -17.99 -17.86 -13.01
CA ARG A 594 -18.42 -19.26 -12.77
C ARG A 594 -19.65 -19.63 -13.59
#